data_AF-A0A941VUY2-F1
#
_entry.id   AF-A0A941VUY2-F1
#
_cell.length_a   1.000
_cell.length_b   1.000
_cell.length_c   1.000
_cell.angle_alpha   90.00
_cell.angle_beta   90.00
_cell.angle_gamma   90.00
#
_symmetry.space_group_name_H-M   'P 1'
#
loop_
_entity.id
_entity.type
_entity.pdbx_description
1 polymer ?
#
loop_
_entity_poly.entity_id
_entity_poly.type
_entity_poly.pdbx_seq_one_letter_code
_entity_poly.pdbx_strand_id
1 'polypeptide(L)'
;MRALRKYGWVGAAVALAVACSDDTGPSEDELVGTWNATKLEFVAPGVAVDAIAFGATMQLVLGSNGTYTVTLGFPGEGTETETGTWSASEDVLTLSGSDGDMQFDMSLSGNTLTLTGADGEFDVDDDGVDDPVTVNVTLVKQ
;
A
#
# COMPACT_ATOMS: atom_id res chain seq x y z
N MET A 1 72.17 -7.92 21.87
CA MET A 1 72.01 -6.93 20.78
C MET A 1 70.91 -7.42 19.84
N ARG A 2 69.89 -6.58 19.61
CA ARG A 2 68.88 -6.61 18.52
C ARG A 2 67.87 -7.80 18.54
N ALA A 3 66.56 -7.65 18.40
CA ALA A 3 65.64 -6.51 18.38
C ALA A 3 64.22 -7.04 18.60
N LEU A 4 63.36 -6.28 19.31
CA LEU A 4 61.90 -6.50 19.35
C LEU A 4 61.28 -6.20 17.99
N ARG A 5 60.22 -6.94 17.61
CA ARG A 5 59.10 -6.41 16.81
C ARG A 5 57.78 -7.00 17.29
N LYS A 6 56.87 -6.07 17.62
CA LYS A 6 55.46 -6.24 18.03
C LYS A 6 54.60 -6.59 16.79
N TYR A 7 53.27 -6.55 16.95
CA TYR A 7 52.17 -6.90 16.02
C TYR A 7 51.76 -8.38 16.15
N GLY A 8 50.75 -8.78 16.92
CA GLY A 8 49.50 -8.10 17.25
C GLY A 8 48.51 -8.30 16.11
N TRP A 9 47.78 -9.41 16.12
CA TRP A 9 46.58 -9.60 15.31
C TRP A 9 45.48 -10.18 16.20
N VAL A 10 44.50 -9.33 16.46
CA VAL A 10 43.24 -9.61 17.14
C VAL A 10 42.41 -10.52 16.22
N GLY A 11 41.88 -11.60 16.79
CA GLY A 11 40.92 -12.46 16.10
C GLY A 11 39.60 -11.73 15.90
N ALA A 12 39.07 -11.78 14.68
CA ALA A 12 37.71 -11.35 14.38
C ALA A 12 36.81 -12.58 14.35
N ALA A 13 36.02 -12.76 15.42
CA ALA A 13 34.88 -13.67 15.39
C ALA A 13 33.74 -12.95 14.64
N VAL A 14 33.36 -13.48 13.48
CA VAL A 14 32.18 -13.02 12.74
C VAL A 14 30.95 -13.62 13.41
N ALA A 15 30.20 -12.80 14.15
CA ALA A 15 28.87 -13.14 14.62
C ALA A 15 27.90 -13.01 13.44
N LEU A 16 27.40 -14.14 12.94
CA LEU A 16 26.23 -14.19 12.06
C LEU A 16 25.00 -13.84 12.92
N ALA A 17 24.61 -12.57 12.94
CA ALA A 17 23.29 -12.20 13.38
C ALA A 17 22.30 -12.66 12.30
N VAL A 18 21.69 -13.83 12.49
CA VAL A 18 20.46 -14.20 11.80
C VAL A 18 19.39 -13.29 12.38
N ALA A 19 19.18 -12.14 11.74
CA ALA A 19 17.99 -11.34 11.95
C ALA A 19 16.80 -12.14 11.38
N CYS A 20 16.18 -12.97 12.23
CA CYS A 20 14.75 -13.21 12.11
C CYS A 20 14.10 -11.83 12.29
N SER A 21 13.65 -11.22 11.19
CA SER A 21 12.61 -10.21 11.31
C SER A 21 11.39 -10.94 11.84
N ASP A 22 10.98 -10.60 13.05
CA ASP A 22 9.62 -10.89 13.48
C ASP A 22 8.72 -10.09 12.52
N ASP A 23 8.14 -10.78 11.54
CA ASP A 23 7.15 -10.21 10.61
C ASP A 23 5.86 -9.97 11.39
N THR A 24 5.85 -8.92 12.21
CA THR A 24 4.62 -8.33 12.71
C THR A 24 4.26 -7.22 11.73
N GLY A 25 3.13 -7.38 11.03
CA GLY A 25 2.62 -6.36 10.13
C GLY A 25 2.38 -4.99 10.79
N PRO A 26 1.96 -3.97 10.02
CA PRO A 26 1.72 -2.65 10.57
C PRO A 26 0.61 -2.70 11.64
N SER A 27 0.82 -1.96 12.73
CA SER A 27 -0.23 -1.74 13.72
C SER A 27 -1.33 -0.82 13.18
N GLU A 28 -2.55 -0.93 13.72
CA GLU A 28 -3.66 -0.06 13.34
C GLU A 28 -3.32 1.43 13.50
N ASP A 29 -2.60 1.81 14.56
CA ASP A 29 -2.16 3.19 14.81
C ASP A 29 -1.23 3.71 13.71
N GLU A 30 -0.43 2.85 13.08
CA GLU A 30 0.41 3.20 11.93
C GLU A 30 -0.41 3.42 10.65
N LEU A 31 -1.57 2.77 10.53
CA LEU A 31 -2.47 2.88 9.38
C LEU A 31 -3.43 4.08 9.50
N VAL A 32 -3.85 4.44 10.71
CA VAL A 32 -4.72 5.61 10.94
C VAL A 32 -4.09 6.89 10.38
N GLY A 33 -4.84 7.63 9.59
CA GLY A 33 -4.41 8.89 8.99
C GLY A 33 -4.98 9.14 7.60
N THR A 34 -4.45 10.17 6.94
CA THR A 34 -4.77 10.54 5.57
C THR A 34 -3.65 10.10 4.64
N TRP A 35 -4.03 9.43 3.57
CA TRP A 35 -3.14 8.84 2.58
C TRP A 35 -3.52 9.36 1.20
N ASN A 36 -2.57 9.93 0.47
CA ASN A 36 -2.79 10.34 -0.91
C ASN A 36 -2.16 9.32 -1.84
N ALA A 37 -2.91 8.85 -2.83
CA ALA A 37 -2.39 7.94 -3.83
C ALA A 37 -1.37 8.66 -4.72
N THR A 38 -0.27 7.96 -4.98
CA THR A 38 0.74 8.31 -5.98
C THR A 38 0.65 7.41 -7.21
N LYS A 39 -0.09 6.30 -7.09
CA LYS A 39 -0.38 5.33 -8.14
C LYS A 39 -1.72 4.65 -7.86
N LEU A 40 -2.56 4.49 -8.88
CA LEU A 40 -3.82 3.74 -8.83
C LEU A 40 -3.93 2.95 -10.12
N GLU A 41 -3.64 1.65 -10.05
CA GLU A 41 -3.65 0.75 -11.19
C GLU A 41 -4.89 -0.13 -11.22
N PHE A 42 -5.59 -0.09 -12.35
CA PHE A 42 -6.60 -1.06 -12.74
C PHE A 42 -5.98 -2.03 -13.74
N VAL A 43 -5.96 -3.32 -13.41
CA VAL A 43 -5.30 -4.36 -14.22
C VAL A 43 -6.31 -5.37 -14.72
N ALA A 44 -6.39 -5.51 -16.04
CA ALA A 44 -7.18 -6.52 -16.74
C ALA A 44 -6.27 -7.36 -17.69
N PRO A 45 -6.76 -8.47 -18.27
CA PRO A 45 -5.96 -9.27 -19.19
C PRO A 45 -5.44 -8.47 -20.40
N GLY A 46 -4.13 -8.20 -20.40
CA GLY A 46 -3.46 -7.52 -21.51
C GLY A 46 -3.46 -5.98 -21.45
N VAL A 47 -4.06 -5.39 -20.40
CA VAL A 47 -4.10 -3.93 -20.20
C VAL A 47 -3.93 -3.58 -18.72
N ALA A 48 -3.19 -2.51 -18.45
CA ALA A 48 -3.07 -1.92 -17.13
C ALA A 48 -3.11 -0.40 -17.27
N VAL A 49 -3.96 0.25 -16.49
CA VAL A 49 -4.18 1.70 -16.51
C VAL A 49 -3.80 2.28 -15.16
N ASP A 50 -2.85 3.22 -15.13
CA ASP A 50 -2.54 4.01 -13.94
C ASP A 50 -3.33 5.33 -13.98
N ALA A 51 -4.46 5.39 -13.28
CA ALA A 51 -5.35 6.54 -13.30
C ALA A 51 -4.67 7.81 -12.77
N ILE A 52 -3.76 7.71 -11.79
CA ILE A 52 -3.04 8.88 -11.26
C ILE A 52 -2.12 9.48 -12.34
N ALA A 53 -1.48 8.64 -13.16
CA ALA A 53 -0.65 9.11 -14.27
C ALA A 53 -1.47 9.86 -15.34
N PHE A 54 -2.76 9.59 -15.45
CA PHE A 54 -3.69 10.32 -16.33
C PHE A 54 -4.34 11.54 -15.68
N GLY A 55 -3.99 11.86 -14.43
CA GLY A 55 -4.44 13.07 -13.72
C GLY A 55 -5.57 12.83 -12.73
N ALA A 56 -5.96 11.59 -12.47
CA ALA A 56 -6.88 11.28 -11.38
C ALA A 56 -6.24 11.61 -10.02
N THR A 57 -7.09 11.76 -9.00
CA THR A 57 -6.68 11.94 -7.61
C THR A 57 -7.42 10.93 -6.74
N MET A 58 -6.73 10.32 -5.79
CA MET A 58 -7.35 9.46 -4.78
C MET A 58 -6.79 9.81 -3.40
N GLN A 59 -7.69 9.96 -2.43
CA GLN A 59 -7.36 10.07 -1.01
C GLN A 59 -8.09 8.97 -0.23
N LEU A 60 -7.36 8.30 0.66
CA LEU A 60 -7.90 7.38 1.63
C LEU A 60 -7.70 7.98 3.03
N VAL A 61 -8.77 8.04 3.82
CA VAL A 61 -8.72 8.39 5.24
C VAL A 61 -9.10 7.16 6.04
N LEU A 62 -8.20 6.68 6.90
CA LEU A 62 -8.46 5.62 7.87
C LEU A 62 -8.61 6.26 9.26
N GLY A 63 -9.83 6.24 9.80
CA GLY A 63 -10.14 6.79 11.12
C GLY A 63 -9.86 5.81 12.25
N SER A 64 -9.41 6.31 13.40
CA SER A 64 -9.15 5.50 14.62
C SER A 64 -10.42 4.90 15.25
N ASN A 65 -11.58 5.27 14.74
CA ASN A 65 -12.89 4.71 15.09
C ASN A 65 -13.29 3.54 14.18
N GLY A 66 -12.40 3.07 13.31
CA GLY A 66 -12.66 1.97 12.37
C GLY A 66 -13.48 2.38 11.13
N THR A 67 -13.65 3.67 10.85
CA THR A 67 -14.32 4.15 9.62
C THR A 67 -13.32 4.60 8.58
N TYR A 68 -13.59 4.37 7.30
CA TYR A 68 -12.79 4.94 6.21
C TYR A 68 -13.59 5.92 5.34
N THR A 69 -12.85 6.72 4.59
CA THR A 69 -13.37 7.52 3.48
C THR A 69 -12.40 7.41 2.31
N VAL A 70 -12.90 7.02 1.14
CA VAL A 70 -12.17 7.14 -0.13
C VAL A 70 -12.77 8.30 -0.90
N THR A 71 -11.92 9.20 -1.38
CA THR A 71 -12.32 10.28 -2.28
C THR A 71 -11.54 10.12 -3.57
N LEU A 72 -12.26 9.88 -4.68
CA LEU A 72 -11.70 9.65 -6.01
C LEU A 72 -12.17 10.78 -6.94
N GLY A 73 -11.29 11.28 -7.78
CA GLY A 73 -11.63 12.29 -8.78
C GLY A 73 -10.92 12.00 -10.09
N PHE A 74 -11.70 11.94 -11.17
CA PHE A 74 -11.18 11.76 -12.52
C PHE A 74 -11.19 13.10 -13.30
N PRO A 75 -10.21 13.35 -14.19
CA PRO A 75 -10.18 14.56 -14.99
C PRO A 75 -11.42 14.71 -15.87
N GLY A 76 -12.07 15.86 -15.79
CA GLY A 76 -13.29 16.13 -16.57
C GLY A 76 -14.57 15.58 -15.94
N GLU A 77 -14.44 14.81 -14.86
CA GLU A 77 -15.54 14.27 -14.09
C GLU A 77 -15.65 14.94 -12.72
N GLY A 78 -16.67 14.54 -11.95
CA GLY A 78 -16.84 14.96 -10.57
C GLY A 78 -15.85 14.28 -9.63
N THR A 79 -15.96 14.63 -8.35
CA THR A 79 -15.35 13.87 -7.27
C THR A 79 -16.40 12.95 -6.68
N GLU A 80 -16.04 11.68 -6.53
CA GLU A 80 -16.84 10.67 -5.86
C GLU A 80 -16.28 10.41 -4.47
N THR A 81 -17.15 10.00 -3.55
CA THR A 81 -16.76 9.70 -2.18
C THR A 81 -17.49 8.47 -1.69
N GLU A 82 -16.72 7.53 -1.19
CA GLU A 82 -17.19 6.29 -0.58
C GLU A 82 -16.81 6.30 0.90
N THR A 83 -17.67 5.77 1.75
CA THR A 83 -17.42 5.64 3.19
C THR A 83 -17.86 4.28 3.68
N GLY A 84 -17.13 3.74 4.65
CA GLY A 84 -17.46 2.45 5.23
C GLY A 84 -16.66 2.19 6.50
N THR A 85 -16.49 0.91 6.84
CA THR A 85 -15.63 0.48 7.94
C THR A 85 -14.37 -0.19 7.44
N TRP A 86 -13.27 -0.11 8.17
CA TRP A 86 -12.04 -0.80 7.81
C TRP A 86 -11.54 -1.67 8.96
N SER A 87 -10.77 -2.70 8.61
CA SER A 87 -10.01 -3.53 9.54
C SER A 87 -8.72 -3.99 8.88
N ALA A 88 -7.72 -4.36 9.68
CA ALA A 88 -6.45 -4.86 9.16
C ALA A 88 -5.95 -6.08 9.95
N SER A 89 -5.33 -7.03 9.25
CA SER A 89 -4.44 -8.04 9.82
C SER A 89 -2.98 -7.61 9.62
N GLU A 90 -2.03 -8.53 9.81
CA GLU A 90 -0.61 -8.29 9.55
C GLU A 90 -0.32 -7.94 8.08
N ASP A 91 -1.09 -8.50 7.15
CA ASP A 91 -0.81 -8.47 5.72
C ASP A 91 -2.04 -8.10 4.87
N VAL A 92 -3.23 -7.97 5.45
CA VAL A 92 -4.45 -7.65 4.70
C VAL A 92 -5.14 -6.42 5.27
N LEU A 93 -5.45 -5.46 4.40
CA LEU A 93 -6.39 -4.37 4.68
C LEU A 93 -7.75 -4.72 4.07
N THR A 94 -8.81 -4.67 4.87
CA THR A 94 -10.19 -4.85 4.40
C THR A 94 -10.95 -3.52 4.52
N LEU A 95 -11.54 -3.06 3.41
CA LEU A 95 -12.47 -1.93 3.36
C LEU A 95 -13.88 -2.47 3.09
N SER A 96 -14.78 -2.31 4.04
CA SER A 96 -16.18 -2.75 3.96
C SER A 96 -17.10 -1.58 3.66
N GLY A 97 -17.55 -1.50 2.40
CA GLY A 97 -18.41 -0.44 1.87
C GLY A 97 -19.84 -0.89 1.63
N SER A 98 -20.63 -0.04 0.96
CA SER A 98 -22.00 -0.38 0.52
C SER A 98 -22.04 -1.45 -0.57
N ASP A 99 -21.01 -1.46 -1.41
CA ASP A 99 -20.94 -2.27 -2.63
C ASP A 99 -20.21 -3.61 -2.42
N GLY A 100 -19.68 -3.82 -1.20
CA GLY A 100 -19.01 -5.05 -0.80
C GLY A 100 -17.74 -4.77 0.01
N ASP A 101 -16.97 -5.84 0.21
CA ASP A 101 -15.66 -5.77 0.84
C ASP A 101 -14.58 -5.74 -0.24
N MET A 102 -13.65 -4.78 -0.15
CA MET A 102 -12.38 -4.81 -0.87
C MET A 102 -11.27 -5.30 0.07
N GLN A 103 -10.53 -6.32 -0.35
CA GLN A 103 -9.41 -6.87 0.42
C GLN A 103 -8.11 -6.68 -0.35
N PHE A 104 -7.13 -6.04 0.29
CA PHE A 104 -5.83 -5.79 -0.28
C PHE A 104 -4.75 -6.51 0.52
N ASP A 105 -3.85 -7.19 -0.18
CA ASP A 105 -2.52 -7.46 0.37
C ASP A 105 -1.85 -6.12 0.65
N MET A 106 -1.26 -5.98 1.83
CA MET A 106 -0.78 -4.72 2.36
C MET A 106 0.67 -4.82 2.79
N SER A 107 1.44 -3.77 2.48
CA SER A 107 2.75 -3.53 3.09
C SER A 107 2.92 -2.05 3.43
N LEU A 108 3.55 -1.79 4.58
CA LEU A 108 3.89 -0.45 5.03
C LEU A 108 5.41 -0.30 5.13
N SER A 109 5.97 0.68 4.42
CA SER A 109 7.39 1.02 4.50
C SER A 109 7.56 2.53 4.70
N GLY A 110 7.91 2.92 5.93
CA GLY A 110 7.94 4.33 6.34
C GLY A 110 6.55 4.97 6.17
N ASN A 111 6.45 5.98 5.32
CA ASN A 111 5.19 6.68 5.01
C ASN A 111 4.50 6.15 3.75
N THR A 112 4.96 5.03 3.18
CA THR A 112 4.39 4.47 1.94
C THR A 112 3.58 3.21 2.25
N LEU A 113 2.28 3.27 1.99
CA LEU A 113 1.36 2.15 2.06
C LEU A 113 1.16 1.59 0.64
N THR A 114 1.45 0.31 0.45
CA THR A 114 1.21 -0.40 -0.80
C THR A 114 0.09 -1.39 -0.59
N LEU A 115 -0.96 -1.28 -1.39
CA LEU A 115 -2.15 -2.12 -1.39
C LEU A 115 -2.26 -2.81 -2.75
N THR A 116 -2.41 -4.13 -2.78
CA THR A 116 -2.46 -4.89 -4.03
C THR A 116 -3.52 -5.97 -4.00
N GLY A 117 -4.03 -6.34 -5.17
CA GLY A 117 -4.77 -7.58 -5.32
C GLY A 117 -6.27 -7.51 -5.02
N ALA A 118 -6.85 -6.35 -4.73
CA ALA A 118 -8.30 -6.27 -4.53
C ALA A 118 -9.03 -6.46 -5.86
N ASP A 119 -10.17 -7.13 -5.81
CA ASP A 119 -11.11 -7.17 -6.91
C ASP A 119 -11.83 -5.81 -7.05
N GLY A 120 -12.07 -5.39 -8.29
CA GLY A 120 -12.85 -4.20 -8.60
C GLY A 120 -13.40 -4.26 -10.02
N GLU A 121 -14.06 -3.17 -10.42
CA GLU A 121 -14.63 -3.01 -11.76
C GLU A 121 -14.18 -1.66 -12.34
N PHE A 122 -13.77 -1.62 -13.61
CA PHE A 122 -13.39 -0.39 -14.33
C PHE A 122 -13.45 -0.63 -15.84
N ASP A 123 -14.06 0.30 -16.58
CA ASP A 123 -14.04 0.33 -18.05
C ASP A 123 -12.61 0.63 -18.58
N VAL A 124 -11.82 -0.41 -18.81
CA VAL A 124 -10.41 -0.29 -19.24
C VAL A 124 -10.25 -0.03 -20.74
N ASP A 125 -11.29 -0.24 -21.54
CA ASP A 125 -11.24 -0.12 -23.00
C ASP A 125 -12.18 0.96 -23.59
N ASP A 126 -12.86 1.71 -22.72
CA ASP A 126 -13.75 2.85 -23.03
C ASP A 126 -14.93 2.44 -23.94
N ASP A 127 -15.44 1.20 -23.75
CA ASP A 127 -16.61 0.69 -24.49
C ASP A 127 -17.95 1.00 -23.80
N GLY A 128 -17.89 1.54 -22.58
CA GLY A 128 -19.02 1.89 -21.73
C GLY A 128 -19.52 0.76 -20.83
N VAL A 129 -18.78 -0.34 -20.72
CA VAL A 129 -19.06 -1.48 -19.84
C VAL A 129 -17.88 -1.70 -18.90
N ASP A 130 -18.15 -1.75 -17.59
CA ASP A 130 -17.08 -2.03 -16.63
C ASP A 130 -16.57 -3.47 -16.74
N ASP A 131 -15.25 -3.62 -16.76
CA ASP A 131 -14.57 -4.91 -16.74
C ASP A 131 -14.12 -5.29 -15.32
N PRO A 132 -14.06 -6.59 -14.98
CA PRO A 132 -13.42 -7.03 -13.76
C PRO A 132 -11.91 -6.75 -13.82
N VAL A 133 -11.41 -6.06 -12.79
CA VAL A 133 -10.01 -5.65 -12.68
C VAL A 133 -9.43 -6.04 -11.33
N THR A 134 -8.11 -6.18 -11.30
CA THR A 134 -7.35 -6.14 -10.05
C THR A 134 -6.92 -4.71 -9.78
N VAL A 135 -7.24 -4.21 -8.59
CA VAL A 135 -6.90 -2.86 -8.12
C VAL A 135 -5.62 -2.90 -7.30
N ASN A 136 -4.66 -2.05 -7.66
CA ASN A 136 -3.43 -1.84 -6.89
C ASN A 136 -3.23 -0.36 -6.62
N VAL A 137 -2.82 0.01 -5.41
CA VAL A 137 -2.67 1.40 -4.99
C VAL A 137 -1.37 1.59 -4.23
N THR A 138 -0.64 2.64 -4.55
CA THR A 138 0.49 3.11 -3.73
C THR A 138 0.16 4.47 -3.15
N LEU A 139 0.11 4.57 -1.83
CA LEU A 139 -0.25 5.79 -1.12
C LEU A 139 0.87 6.31 -0.23
N VAL A 140 0.91 7.63 -0.03
CA VAL A 140 1.82 8.30 0.88
C VAL A 140 1.05 9.03 1.97
N LYS A 141 1.43 8.76 3.23
CA LYS A 141 0.86 9.42 4.42
C LYS A 141 1.14 10.91 4.40
N GLN A 142 0.12 11.73 4.68
CA GLN A 142 0.21 13.19 4.74
C GLN A 142 0.69 13.71 6.10
#